data_AF-A0A4S1ZI89-F1
#
_entry.id   AF-A0A4S1ZI89-F1
#
_cell.length_a   1.000
_cell.length_b   1.000
_cell.length_c   1.000
_cell.angle_alpha   90.00
_cell.angle_beta   90.00
_cell.angle_gamma   90.00
#
_symmetry.space_group_name_H-M   'P 1'
#
loop_
_entity.id
_entity.type
_entity.pdbx_description
1 polymer ?
#
loop_
_entity_poly.entity_id
_entity_poly.type
_entity_poly.pdbx_seq_one_letter_code
_entity_poly.pdbx_strand_id
1 'polypeptide(L)'
;MKQRRNIVPIVLCLLFACEAVLFPLSWIASTIWQESGIMSLLSPDGIRWFVGNHARLLSTPYLVWLLLAGISAGIVKDSGILHPKKGWTLQVTLFVLVVMLSAIGLLSFSPHAILLSATGNLLDSSFSAGIVPALCFVACCCALTYGTLESRYATLNHIYTAALRGINMAAPYILLYLFTAQLYFTLQYILP
;
A
#
# COMPACT_ATOMS: atom_id res chain seq x y z
N MET A 1 13.25 -8.76 24.06
CA MET A 1 12.72 -8.55 22.68
C MET A 1 11.31 -9.12 22.43
N LYS A 2 10.61 -9.73 23.42
CA LYS A 2 9.29 -10.37 23.24
C LYS A 2 8.08 -9.40 23.34
N GLN A 3 8.30 -8.17 23.84
CA GLN A 3 7.23 -7.22 24.20
C GLN A 3 6.73 -6.36 23.01
N ARG A 4 7.54 -6.13 21.97
CA ARG A 4 7.12 -5.39 20.76
C ARG A 4 6.11 -6.16 19.89
N ARG A 5 5.99 -7.48 20.07
CA ARG A 5 5.17 -8.36 19.20
C ARG A 5 3.66 -8.24 19.46
N ASN A 6 3.26 -7.67 20.61
CA ASN A 6 1.85 -7.58 21.00
C ASN A 6 1.23 -6.19 20.74
N ILE A 7 2.00 -5.22 20.26
CA ILE A 7 1.48 -3.85 20.09
C ILE A 7 0.49 -3.79 18.91
N VAL A 8 0.84 -4.39 17.77
CA VAL A 8 -0.02 -4.40 16.57
C VAL A 8 -1.41 -4.98 16.84
N PRO A 9 -1.57 -6.19 17.44
CA PRO A 9 -2.91 -6.71 17.71
C PRO A 9 -3.67 -5.85 18.74
N ILE A 10 -3.00 -5.30 19.76
CA ILE A 10 -3.65 -4.38 20.71
C ILE A 10 -4.17 -3.14 20.00
N VAL A 11 -3.37 -2.52 19.14
CA VAL A 11 -3.76 -1.35 18.35
C VAL A 11 -4.94 -1.69 17.43
N LEU A 12 -4.92 -2.85 16.76
CA LEU A 12 -6.05 -3.30 15.93
C LEU A 12 -7.34 -3.47 16.75
N CYS A 13 -7.24 -4.09 17.93
CA CYS A 13 -8.38 -4.22 18.83
C CYS A 13 -8.91 -2.85 19.30
N LEU A 14 -8.02 -1.91 19.62
CA LEU A 14 -8.40 -0.55 20.00
C LEU A 14 -9.08 0.19 18.85
N LEU A 15 -8.55 0.12 17.63
CA LEU A 15 -9.16 0.75 16.45
C LEU A 15 -10.56 0.19 16.19
N PHE A 16 -10.72 -1.14 16.27
CA PHE A 16 -12.02 -1.78 16.12
C PHE A 16 -13.00 -1.37 17.23
N ALA A 17 -12.55 -1.32 18.49
CA ALA A 17 -13.37 -0.89 19.61
C ALA A 17 -13.78 0.59 19.49
N CYS A 18 -12.85 1.46 19.07
CA CYS A 18 -13.14 2.87 18.79
C CYS A 18 -14.20 3.02 17.71
N GLU A 19 -14.07 2.31 16.59
CA GLU A 19 -15.09 2.33 15.54
C GLU A 19 -16.46 1.87 16.06
N ALA A 20 -16.51 0.76 16.81
CA ALA A 20 -17.75 0.26 17.39
C ALA A 20 -18.41 1.24 18.37
N VAL A 21 -17.62 2.02 19.11
CA VAL A 21 -18.11 3.06 20.04
C VAL A 21 -18.55 4.33 19.29
N LEU A 22 -17.93 4.66 18.15
CA LEU A 22 -18.31 5.84 17.35
C LEU A 22 -19.74 5.74 16.81
N PHE A 23 -20.24 4.55 16.50
CA PHE A 23 -21.62 4.36 16.04
C PHE A 23 -22.65 4.90 17.05
N PRO A 24 -22.74 4.40 18.30
CA PRO A 24 -23.67 4.93 19.28
C PRO A 24 -23.31 6.34 19.73
N LEU A 25 -22.03 6.68 19.82
CA LEU A 25 -21.61 8.02 20.26
C LEU A 25 -22.02 9.11 19.26
N SER A 26 -21.88 8.86 17.95
CA SER A 26 -22.32 9.80 16.91
C SER A 26 -23.84 10.04 16.95
N TRP A 27 -24.62 9.00 17.29
CA TRP A 27 -26.06 9.14 17.47
C TRP A 27 -26.40 9.99 18.69
N ILE A 28 -25.80 9.73 19.86
CA ILE A 28 -26.01 10.54 21.06
C ILE A 28 -25.55 11.99 20.83
N ALA A 29 -24.42 12.20 20.18
CA ALA A 29 -23.93 13.54 19.88
C ALA A 29 -24.88 14.31 18.96
N SER A 30 -25.44 13.65 17.94
CA SER A 30 -26.42 14.26 17.03
C SER A 30 -27.73 14.66 17.71
N THR A 31 -28.12 14.00 18.81
CA THR A 31 -29.35 14.33 19.54
C THR A 31 -29.14 15.44 20.58
N ILE A 32 -27.93 15.54 21.17
CA ILE A 32 -27.60 16.56 22.17
C ILE A 32 -27.22 17.89 21.51
N TRP A 33 -26.43 17.86 20.43
CA TRP A 33 -25.93 19.06 19.75
C TRP A 33 -26.53 19.21 18.36
N GLN A 34 -27.82 19.52 18.32
CA GLN A 34 -28.57 19.68 17.06
C GLN A 34 -28.06 20.85 16.20
N GLU A 35 -27.45 21.87 16.78
CA GLU A 35 -26.96 23.05 16.06
C GLU A 35 -25.54 22.90 15.49
N SER A 36 -24.77 21.88 15.89
CA SER A 36 -23.38 21.73 15.48
C SER A 36 -23.17 21.00 14.16
N GLY A 37 -24.24 20.57 13.49
CA GLY A 37 -24.17 19.87 12.20
C GLY A 37 -23.54 18.47 12.28
N ILE A 38 -23.50 17.84 13.47
CA ILE A 38 -22.94 16.49 13.65
C ILE A 38 -23.85 15.46 12.98
N MET A 39 -23.27 14.66 12.08
CA MET A 39 -24.02 13.62 11.37
C MET A 39 -24.00 12.30 12.15
N SER A 40 -25.16 11.66 12.26
CA SER A 40 -25.31 10.37 12.94
C SER A 40 -25.06 9.21 11.99
N LEU A 41 -24.17 8.29 12.36
CA LEU A 41 -23.91 7.07 11.59
C LEU A 41 -25.08 6.07 11.63
N LEU A 42 -25.89 6.10 12.69
CA LEU A 42 -27.06 5.23 12.85
C LEU A 42 -28.31 5.78 12.13
N SER A 43 -28.21 6.96 11.53
CA SER A 43 -29.27 7.48 10.67
C SER A 43 -29.38 6.66 9.37
N PRO A 44 -30.52 6.68 8.67
CA PRO A 44 -30.66 6.04 7.37
C PRO A 44 -29.59 6.48 6.35
N ASP A 45 -29.23 7.76 6.36
CA ASP A 45 -28.20 8.30 5.47
C ASP A 45 -26.78 7.89 5.91
N GLY A 46 -26.54 7.83 7.22
CA GLY A 46 -25.28 7.34 7.79
C GLY A 46 -25.01 5.87 7.46
N ILE A 47 -26.02 5.01 7.60
CA ILE A 47 -25.90 3.58 7.26
C ILE A 47 -25.68 3.41 5.75
N ARG A 48 -26.43 4.13 4.91
CA ARG A 48 -26.24 4.11 3.45
C ARG A 48 -24.86 4.58 3.04
N TRP A 49 -24.38 5.67 3.64
CA TRP A 49 -23.05 6.19 3.40
C TRP A 49 -21.99 5.18 3.85
N PHE A 50 -22.11 4.62 5.05
CA PHE A 50 -21.14 3.66 5.59
C PHE A 50 -21.04 2.44 4.70
N VAL A 51 -22.16 1.77 4.39
CA VAL A 51 -22.18 0.55 3.57
C VAL A 51 -21.83 0.85 2.11
N GLY A 52 -22.38 1.92 1.53
CA GLY A 52 -22.21 2.26 0.11
C GLY A 52 -20.83 2.82 -0.22
N ASN A 53 -20.17 3.48 0.73
CA ASN A 53 -18.87 4.11 0.52
C ASN A 53 -17.70 3.26 1.05
N HIS A 54 -17.95 2.22 1.87
CA HIS A 54 -16.93 1.39 2.52
C HIS A 54 -15.85 0.90 1.55
N ALA A 55 -16.24 0.18 0.49
CA ALA A 55 -15.30 -0.39 -0.46
C ALA A 55 -14.53 0.69 -1.24
N ARG A 56 -15.19 1.81 -1.56
CA ARG A 56 -14.57 2.91 -2.31
C ARG A 56 -13.51 3.65 -1.48
N LEU A 57 -13.80 3.86 -0.21
CA LEU A 57 -12.91 4.53 0.74
C LEU A 57 -11.68 3.69 1.07
N LEU A 58 -11.83 2.37 1.16
CA LEU A 58 -10.71 1.46 1.41
C LEU A 58 -9.86 1.20 0.15
N SER A 59 -10.43 1.35 -1.05
CA SER A 59 -9.76 1.13 -2.33
C SER A 59 -8.90 2.33 -2.76
N THR A 60 -8.02 2.79 -1.87
CA THR A 60 -7.08 3.87 -2.17
C THR A 60 -5.85 3.36 -2.93
N PRO A 61 -5.16 4.21 -3.69
CA PRO A 61 -3.88 3.86 -4.30
C PRO A 61 -2.82 3.42 -3.27
N TYR A 62 -2.90 3.91 -2.03
CA TYR A 62 -1.98 3.57 -0.95
C TYR A 62 -2.06 2.10 -0.53
N LEU A 63 -3.25 1.50 -0.56
CA LEU A 63 -3.41 0.06 -0.30
C LEU A 63 -2.65 -0.77 -1.35
N VAL A 64 -2.77 -0.37 -2.62
CA VAL A 64 -2.07 -1.01 -3.74
C VAL A 64 -0.56 -0.88 -3.57
N TRP A 65 -0.08 0.30 -3.18
CA TRP A 65 1.34 0.52 -2.90
C TRP A 65 1.87 -0.38 -1.79
N LEU A 66 1.12 -0.53 -0.69
CA LEU A 66 1.49 -1.43 0.41
C LEU A 66 1.57 -2.89 -0.03
N LEU A 67 0.62 -3.34 -0.85
CA LEU A 67 0.61 -4.71 -1.39
C LEU A 67 1.82 -4.96 -2.30
N LEU A 68 2.06 -4.07 -3.25
CA LEU A 68 3.19 -4.18 -4.20
C LEU A 68 4.55 -4.06 -3.49
N ALA A 69 4.66 -3.17 -2.50
CA ALA A 69 5.85 -3.04 -1.67
C ALA A 69 6.09 -4.32 -0.84
N GLY A 70 5.03 -4.93 -0.30
CA GLY A 70 5.11 -6.20 0.43
C GLY A 70 5.63 -7.34 -0.44
N ILE A 71 5.03 -7.52 -1.61
CA ILE A 71 5.42 -8.55 -2.59
C ILE A 71 6.88 -8.34 -3.03
N SER A 72 7.20 -7.14 -3.49
CA SER A 72 8.55 -6.82 -3.98
C SER A 72 9.61 -6.96 -2.88
N ALA A 73 9.34 -6.52 -1.65
CA ALA A 73 10.25 -6.69 -0.54
C ALA A 73 10.52 -8.17 -0.20
N GLY A 74 9.51 -9.05 -0.33
CA GLY A 74 9.68 -10.49 -0.16
C GLY A 74 10.64 -11.08 -1.18
N ILE A 75 10.43 -10.77 -2.46
CA ILE A 75 11.26 -11.25 -3.58
C ILE A 75 12.68 -10.66 -3.48
N VAL A 76 12.82 -9.37 -3.19
CA VAL A 76 14.13 -8.72 -3.03
C VAL A 76 14.93 -9.35 -1.89
N LYS A 77 14.30 -9.63 -0.74
CA LYS A 77 15.00 -10.26 0.39
C LYS A 77 15.45 -11.68 0.10
N ASP A 78 14.58 -12.48 -0.52
CA ASP A 78 14.86 -13.90 -0.79
C ASP A 78 15.89 -14.07 -1.93
N SER A 79 15.90 -13.16 -2.91
CA SER A 79 16.86 -13.17 -4.02
C SER A 79 18.32 -12.97 -3.57
N GLY A 80 18.56 -12.42 -2.38
CA GLY A 80 19.92 -12.19 -1.85
C GLY A 80 20.61 -10.95 -2.42
N ILE A 81 19.95 -10.16 -3.26
CA ILE A 81 20.50 -8.93 -3.85
C ILE A 81 20.94 -7.88 -2.81
N LEU A 82 20.40 -7.95 -1.58
CA LEU A 82 20.78 -7.09 -0.45
C LEU A 82 22.21 -7.36 0.05
N HIS A 83 22.74 -8.56 -0.17
CA HIS A 83 24.11 -8.94 0.17
C HIS A 83 24.77 -9.58 -1.05
N PRO A 84 25.00 -8.80 -2.13
CA PRO A 84 25.39 -9.35 -3.40
C PRO A 84 26.84 -9.83 -3.34
N LYS A 85 27.10 -10.99 -3.92
CA LYS A 85 28.47 -11.42 -4.19
C LYS A 85 28.96 -10.65 -5.41
N LYS A 86 30.12 -9.99 -5.32
CA LYS A 86 30.74 -9.34 -6.48
C LYS A 86 30.99 -10.40 -7.56
N GLY A 87 30.46 -10.16 -8.75
CA GLY A 87 30.57 -11.07 -9.88
C GLY A 87 29.76 -10.60 -11.09
N TRP A 88 29.80 -11.39 -12.16
CA TRP A 88 29.11 -11.07 -13.42
C TRP A 88 27.60 -10.96 -13.24
N THR A 89 27.02 -11.75 -12.33
CA THR A 89 25.59 -11.68 -11.97
C THR A 89 25.15 -10.29 -11.51
N LEU A 90 25.94 -9.63 -10.66
CA LEU A 90 25.65 -8.27 -10.19
C LEU A 90 25.72 -7.25 -11.34
N GLN A 91 26.67 -7.41 -12.26
CA GLN A 91 26.82 -6.53 -13.42
C GLN A 91 25.61 -6.63 -14.36
N VAL A 92 25.13 -7.86 -14.61
CA VAL A 92 23.92 -8.09 -15.42
C VAL A 92 22.69 -7.49 -14.75
N THR A 93 22.49 -7.70 -13.45
CA THR A 93 21.37 -7.09 -12.72
C THR A 93 21.44 -5.56 -12.72
N LEU A 94 22.63 -4.98 -12.56
CA LEU A 94 22.82 -3.53 -12.62
C LEU A 94 22.55 -2.97 -14.02
N PHE A 95 22.93 -3.70 -15.08
CA PHE A 95 22.56 -3.35 -16.44
C PHE A 95 21.04 -3.35 -16.64
N VAL A 96 20.33 -4.39 -16.16
CA VAL A 96 18.86 -4.46 -16.21
C VAL A 96 18.23 -3.29 -15.44
N LEU A 97 18.77 -2.94 -14.27
CA LEU A 97 18.31 -1.79 -13.49
C LEU A 97 18.44 -0.49 -14.29
N VAL A 98 19.60 -0.25 -14.90
CA VAL A 98 19.85 0.97 -15.71
C VAL A 98 18.93 1.02 -16.92
N VAL A 99 18.71 -0.09 -17.61
CA VAL A 99 17.78 -0.18 -18.77
C VAL A 99 16.34 0.09 -18.34
N MET A 100 15.90 -0.44 -17.20
CA MET A 100 14.55 -0.20 -16.69
C MET A 100 14.35 1.25 -16.23
N LEU A 101 15.34 1.82 -15.53
CA LEU A 101 15.29 3.23 -15.11
C LEU A 101 15.36 4.17 -16.31
N SER A 102 16.16 3.86 -17.33
CA SER A 102 16.21 4.65 -18.55
C SER A 102 14.92 4.52 -19.35
N ALA A 103 14.28 3.35 -19.42
CA ALA A 103 12.97 3.17 -20.03
C ALA A 103 11.89 4.00 -19.31
N ILE A 104 11.85 3.97 -17.97
CA ILE A 104 10.95 4.81 -17.17
C ILE A 104 11.24 6.30 -17.39
N GLY A 105 12.52 6.68 -17.42
CA GLY A 105 12.95 8.05 -17.71
C GLY A 105 12.53 8.51 -19.10
N LEU A 106 12.75 7.69 -20.13
CA LEU A 106 12.32 7.96 -21.50
C LEU A 106 10.81 8.10 -21.60
N LEU A 107 10.04 7.24 -20.93
CA LEU A 107 8.58 7.35 -20.87
C LEU A 107 8.10 8.58 -20.09
N SER A 108 8.91 9.11 -19.16
CA SER A 108 8.58 10.27 -18.33
C SER A 108 9.01 11.61 -18.95
N PHE A 109 10.13 11.63 -19.68
CA PHE A 109 10.74 12.82 -20.28
C PHE A 109 10.54 12.93 -21.80
N SER A 110 10.07 11.86 -22.47
CA SER A 110 9.76 11.95 -23.89
C SER A 110 8.58 12.90 -24.12
N PRO A 111 8.70 13.86 -25.06
CA PRO A 111 7.68 14.86 -25.34
C PRO A 111 6.40 14.30 -26.00
N HIS A 112 6.29 12.98 -26.21
CA HIS A 112 5.05 12.33 -26.63
C HIS A 112 4.20 11.99 -25.40
N ALA A 113 3.25 12.88 -25.11
CA ALA A 113 2.37 12.89 -23.94
C ALA A 113 1.58 11.57 -23.75
N ILE A 114 2.06 10.69 -22.88
CA ILE A 114 1.27 9.53 -22.42
C ILE A 114 1.20 9.43 -20.88
N LEU A 115 2.16 9.99 -20.12
CA LEU A 115 2.13 9.99 -18.64
C LEU A 115 2.22 11.37 -17.97
N LEU A 116 2.40 12.45 -18.75
CA LEU A 116 2.33 13.81 -18.23
C LEU A 116 0.85 14.22 -18.21
N SER A 117 0.25 14.30 -17.02
CA SER A 117 -1.05 14.95 -16.86
C SER A 117 -0.91 16.40 -17.34
N ALA A 118 -1.76 16.80 -18.29
CA ALA A 118 -1.77 18.09 -18.97
C ALA A 118 -2.05 19.32 -18.07
N THR A 119 -1.83 19.22 -16.75
CA THR A 119 -2.28 20.18 -15.74
C THR A 119 -1.16 20.85 -14.94
N GLY A 120 0.11 20.52 -15.18
CA GLY A 120 1.24 21.28 -14.62
C GLY A 120 1.48 21.11 -13.10
N ASN A 121 0.73 20.22 -12.42
CA ASN A 121 1.00 19.85 -11.03
C ASN A 121 1.72 18.49 -10.94
N LEU A 122 2.93 18.49 -10.40
CA LEU A 122 3.81 17.31 -10.28
C LEU A 122 3.34 16.30 -9.22
N LEU A 123 2.45 16.70 -8.29
CA LEU A 123 2.13 15.91 -7.09
C LEU A 123 0.77 15.18 -7.12
N ASP A 124 -0.22 15.65 -7.89
CA ASP A 124 -1.57 15.06 -7.99
C ASP A 124 -1.84 14.33 -9.32
N SER A 125 -0.79 14.05 -10.10
CA SER A 125 -0.94 13.40 -11.42
C SER A 125 -0.82 11.87 -11.34
N SER A 126 -1.32 11.18 -12.37
CA SER A 126 -1.18 9.72 -12.58
C SER A 126 0.27 9.22 -12.45
N PHE A 127 1.24 10.11 -12.63
CA PHE A 127 2.66 9.83 -12.42
C PHE A 127 3.01 9.63 -10.94
N SER A 128 2.54 10.51 -10.05
CA SER A 128 2.71 10.36 -8.58
C SER A 128 2.02 9.09 -8.08
N ALA A 129 0.83 8.79 -8.61
CA ALA A 129 0.11 7.54 -8.34
C ALA A 129 0.87 6.28 -8.81
N GLY A 130 1.61 6.37 -9.92
CA GLY A 130 2.25 5.25 -10.61
C GLY A 130 3.72 5.01 -10.28
N ILE A 131 4.43 5.98 -9.69
CA ILE A 131 5.88 5.86 -9.46
C ILE A 131 6.22 4.77 -8.44
N VAL A 132 5.43 4.64 -7.37
CA VAL A 132 5.64 3.61 -6.34
C VAL A 132 5.42 2.20 -6.92
N PRO A 133 4.31 1.91 -7.64
CA PRO A 133 4.16 0.66 -8.38
C PRO A 133 5.28 0.39 -9.39
N ALA A 134 5.73 1.42 -10.12
CA ALA A 134 6.81 1.28 -11.10
C ALA A 134 8.13 0.89 -10.43
N LEU A 135 8.51 1.54 -9.33
CA LEU A 135 9.71 1.18 -8.57
C LEU A 135 9.62 -0.24 -7.99
N CYS A 136 8.45 -0.65 -7.50
CA CYS A 136 8.22 -2.02 -7.03
C CYS A 136 8.42 -3.03 -8.17
N PHE A 137 7.95 -2.70 -9.37
CA PHE A 137 8.13 -3.53 -10.57
C PHE A 137 9.61 -3.65 -10.96
N VAL A 138 10.35 -2.53 -11.01
CA VAL A 138 11.81 -2.54 -11.28
C VAL A 138 12.55 -3.39 -10.26
N ALA A 139 12.25 -3.22 -8.97
CA ALA A 139 12.86 -3.99 -7.90
C ALA A 139 12.58 -5.49 -8.05
N CYS A 140 11.34 -5.88 -8.38
CA CYS A 140 10.99 -7.26 -8.69
C CYS A 140 11.79 -7.81 -9.87
N CYS A 141 11.86 -7.10 -11.00
CA CYS A 141 12.63 -7.55 -12.17
C CYS A 141 14.12 -7.73 -11.85
N CYS A 142 14.72 -6.81 -11.09
CA CYS A 142 16.11 -6.93 -10.65
C CYS A 142 16.31 -8.13 -9.71
N ALA A 143 15.41 -8.34 -8.75
CA ALA A 143 15.49 -9.46 -7.83
C ALA A 143 15.29 -10.81 -8.52
N LEU A 144 14.38 -10.89 -9.49
CA LEU A 144 14.15 -12.10 -10.28
C LEU A 144 15.37 -12.44 -11.14
N THR A 145 15.93 -11.47 -11.86
CA THR A 145 17.13 -11.68 -12.68
C THR A 145 18.33 -12.09 -11.85
N TYR A 146 18.56 -11.45 -10.70
CA TYR A 146 19.64 -11.84 -9.79
C TYR A 146 19.43 -13.25 -9.21
N GLY A 147 18.22 -13.55 -8.74
CA GLY A 147 17.89 -14.82 -8.10
C GLY A 147 17.87 -16.02 -9.06
N THR A 148 17.54 -15.82 -10.34
CA THR A 148 17.65 -16.88 -11.35
C THR A 148 19.10 -17.15 -11.73
N LEU A 149 19.92 -16.10 -11.89
CA LEU A 149 21.35 -16.23 -12.21
C LEU A 149 22.16 -16.84 -11.06
N GLU A 150 21.82 -16.55 -9.79
CA GLU A 150 22.40 -17.24 -8.64
C GLU A 150 21.78 -18.62 -8.37
N SER A 151 20.84 -19.09 -9.20
CA SER A 151 20.12 -20.37 -9.03
C SER A 151 19.35 -20.50 -7.69
N ARG A 152 19.04 -19.38 -7.03
CA ARG A 152 18.16 -19.34 -5.85
C ARG A 152 16.69 -19.55 -6.21
N TYR A 153 16.30 -19.13 -7.42
CA TYR A 153 14.98 -19.37 -7.99
C TYR A 153 15.01 -20.48 -9.03
N ALA A 154 15.35 -21.70 -8.59
CA ALA A 154 15.39 -22.87 -9.46
C ALA A 154 13.99 -23.31 -9.96
N THR A 155 12.91 -22.85 -9.32
CA THR A 155 11.53 -23.23 -9.67
C THR A 155 10.58 -22.07 -9.40
N LEU A 156 9.50 -21.98 -10.17
CA LEU A 156 8.43 -20.97 -9.98
C LEU A 156 7.84 -21.01 -8.56
N ASN A 157 7.84 -22.17 -7.90
CA ASN A 157 7.40 -22.31 -6.50
C ASN A 157 8.25 -21.49 -5.52
N HIS A 158 9.55 -21.33 -5.77
CA HIS A 158 10.41 -20.51 -4.91
C HIS A 158 10.06 -19.03 -5.03
N ILE A 159 9.75 -18.55 -6.25
CA ILE A 159 9.30 -17.18 -6.48
C ILE A 159 7.94 -16.94 -5.79
N TYR A 160 6.99 -17.87 -5.96
CA TYR A 160 5.67 -17.78 -5.33
C TYR A 160 5.76 -17.74 -3.80
N THR A 161 6.57 -18.62 -3.20
CA THR A 161 6.75 -18.65 -1.74
C THR A 161 7.47 -17.40 -1.21
N ALA A 162 8.42 -16.83 -1.96
CA ALA A 162 9.05 -15.55 -1.62
C ALA A 162 8.04 -14.39 -1.65
N ALA A 163 7.18 -14.34 -2.67
CA ALA A 163 6.10 -13.36 -2.76
C ALA A 163 5.10 -13.48 -1.59
N LEU A 164 4.67 -14.70 -1.25
CA LEU A 164 3.78 -14.96 -0.10
C LEU A 164 4.43 -14.57 1.23
N ARG A 165 5.72 -14.84 1.43
CA ARG A 165 6.45 -14.37 2.62
C ARG A 165 6.44 -12.85 2.70
N GLY A 166 6.64 -12.17 1.57
CA GLY A 166 6.53 -10.71 1.47
C GLY A 166 5.15 -10.18 1.90
N ILE A 167 4.07 -10.80 1.39
CA ILE A 167 2.70 -10.44 1.79
C ILE A 167 2.48 -10.71 3.28
N ASN A 168 2.92 -11.84 3.83
CA ASN A 168 2.78 -12.13 5.25
C ASN A 168 3.53 -11.12 6.15
N MET A 169 4.67 -10.60 5.69
CA MET A 169 5.37 -9.52 6.39
C MET A 169 4.62 -8.19 6.32
N ALA A 170 3.92 -7.92 5.21
CA ALA A 170 3.12 -6.71 5.00
C ALA A 170 1.72 -6.78 5.64
N ALA A 171 1.18 -7.97 5.83
CA ALA A 171 -0.15 -8.24 6.40
C ALA A 171 -0.51 -7.40 7.65
N PRO A 172 0.34 -7.31 8.69
CA PRO A 172 0.02 -6.47 9.86
C PRO A 172 -0.16 -4.99 9.49
N TYR A 173 0.62 -4.47 8.54
CA TYR A 173 0.51 -3.08 8.09
C TYR A 173 -0.72 -2.86 7.22
N ILE A 174 -1.08 -3.83 6.38
CA ILE A 174 -2.31 -3.80 5.58
C ILE A 174 -3.52 -3.73 6.50
N LEU A 175 -3.57 -4.58 7.54
CA LEU A 175 -4.65 -4.55 8.51
C LEU A 175 -4.72 -3.20 9.24
N LEU A 176 -3.57 -2.69 9.74
CA LEU A 176 -3.54 -1.38 10.39
C LEU A 176 -4.04 -0.27 9.47
N TYR A 177 -3.64 -0.29 8.20
CA TYR A 177 -4.09 0.68 7.20
C TYR A 177 -5.61 0.63 7.01
N LEU A 178 -6.19 -0.57 6.83
CA LEU A 178 -7.63 -0.72 6.60
C LEU A 178 -8.45 -0.16 7.78
N PHE A 179 -8.10 -0.52 9.02
CA PHE A 179 -8.82 -0.05 10.20
C PHE A 179 -8.63 1.45 10.48
N THR A 180 -7.42 1.98 10.27
CA THR A 180 -7.17 3.43 10.45
C THR A 180 -7.86 4.26 9.37
N ALA A 181 -7.81 3.82 8.11
CA ALA A 181 -8.49 4.49 7.01
C ALA A 181 -10.01 4.50 7.22
N GLN A 182 -10.58 3.36 7.61
CA GLN A 182 -12.01 3.29 7.94
C GLN A 182 -12.38 4.30 9.02
N LEU A 183 -11.68 4.29 10.17
CA LEU A 183 -11.95 5.20 11.28
C LEU A 183 -11.78 6.68 10.87
N TYR A 184 -10.76 6.99 10.07
CA TYR A 184 -10.53 8.34 9.57
C TYR A 184 -11.71 8.85 8.73
N PHE A 185 -12.19 8.05 7.77
CA PHE A 185 -13.32 8.46 6.94
C PHE A 185 -14.62 8.52 7.73
N THR A 186 -14.82 7.61 8.68
CA THR A 186 -15.96 7.63 9.60
C THR A 186 -15.98 8.93 10.42
N LEU A 187 -14.82 9.37 10.95
CA LEU A 187 -14.70 10.66 11.65
C LEU A 187 -14.99 11.85 10.72
N GLN A 188 -14.46 11.83 9.49
CA GLN A 188 -14.71 12.88 8.50
C GLN A 188 -16.19 13.02 8.14
N TYR A 189 -16.95 11.92 8.17
CA TYR A 189 -18.39 11.95 7.95
C TYR A 189 -19.15 12.55 9.15
N ILE A 190 -18.76 12.20 10.38
CA ILE A 190 -19.41 12.70 11.61
C ILE A 190 -19.14 14.21 11.79
N LEU A 191 -17.91 14.63 11.53
CA LEU A 191 -17.39 15.99 11.70
C LEU A 191 -17.04 16.59 10.32
N PRO A 192 -18.05 17.02 9.54
CA PRO A 192 -17.82 17.63 8.23
C PRO A 192 -17.02 18.94 8.29
#